data_AF-A0A8I5U887-F1
#
_entry.id   AF-A0A8I5U887-F1
#
_cell.length_a   1.000
_cell.length_b   1.000
_cell.length_c   1.000
_cell.angle_alpha   90.00
_cell.angle_beta   90.00
_cell.angle_gamma   90.00
#
_symmetry.space_group_name_H-M   'P 1'
#
loop_
_entity.id
_entity.type
_entity.pdbx_description
1 polymer ?
#
loop_
_entity_poly.entity_id
_entity_poly.type
_entity_poly.pdbx_seq_one_letter_code
_entity_poly.pdbx_strand_id
1 'polypeptide(L)'
;MPLRAPVQTVTFGQKGLHLLWLHVPSKRLCPLEPSFLRYHLNINSTPSAGTLSPSPLPPFTACQVSGVVFFPLRFDPSIPYTYLTSSQIFPSALWMPCVHSCLRSYLATPFHFLSVGDHAPQSAVPADTAAAPEAGPVLRPLYMDVQATTPLQVASLIGADPREIIFTSGATESNNIAIKGVARFYRLRKKHLITTQTEHKCVLDSCRSLEAEGFQVTYLPVQKSGIIDLKELEAAIQPDTSLVSVMTVNNEIGVKQPIAEIGRICSSRKVYFHTDAAQAVGKIPLDVNDMKIDLMSISGHKIYGPKGVGAIYIRRRPRVRVEALQSGGGQERGMRSGTVPTPLVVGLGAACEVAQQEMEYDHKRISKLSERLIQNIMKSLPDVVMNGDPEHHYPGCINLSFAYVEGESLLMALKDVALSSGSACTSASLEPSYVLRAIGTDEDLAHSSIRFGIGRFTTEEEVDYTVEKCIQHVKRLREMSPLWEMVQDGIDLKSIKWTQH
;
A
#
# COMPACT_ATOMS: atom_id res chain seq x y z
N MET A 1 55.68 -11.36 -11.00
CA MET A 1 55.14 -10.17 -11.68
C MET A 1 53.65 -10.07 -11.41
N PRO A 2 53.14 -9.01 -10.76
CA PRO A 2 51.72 -8.67 -10.83
C PRO A 2 51.47 -7.82 -12.09
N LEU A 3 50.58 -8.28 -12.97
CA LEU A 3 50.17 -7.52 -14.15
C LEU A 3 49.21 -6.39 -13.74
N ARG A 4 49.48 -5.18 -14.24
CA ARG A 4 48.63 -4.00 -14.05
C ARG A 4 47.40 -4.10 -14.94
N ALA A 5 46.21 -3.82 -14.41
CA ALA A 5 45.06 -3.39 -15.19
C ALA A 5 45.00 -1.84 -15.22
N PRO A 6 44.61 -1.20 -16.33
CA PRO A 6 44.68 0.25 -16.47
C PRO A 6 43.49 0.96 -15.78
N VAL A 7 43.78 2.04 -15.08
CA VAL A 7 42.75 3.01 -14.65
C VAL A 7 42.45 3.93 -15.83
N GLN A 8 41.23 3.86 -16.38
CA GLN A 8 40.72 4.90 -17.27
C GLN A 8 40.05 6.00 -16.46
N THR A 9 40.58 7.22 -16.59
CA THR A 9 40.01 8.42 -16.00
C THR A 9 38.80 8.86 -16.81
N VAL A 10 37.60 8.84 -16.23
CA VAL A 10 36.39 9.42 -16.85
C VAL A 10 36.02 10.71 -16.13
N THR A 11 36.18 11.83 -16.83
CA THR A 11 35.74 13.16 -16.39
C THR A 11 34.22 13.29 -16.53
N PHE A 12 33.49 13.28 -15.41
CA PHE A 12 32.07 13.62 -15.42
C PHE A 12 31.84 15.12 -15.29
N GLY A 13 31.19 15.69 -16.32
CA GLY A 13 30.67 17.05 -16.30
C GLY A 13 29.49 17.21 -15.33
N GLN A 14 29.17 18.47 -15.03
CA GLN A 14 28.22 18.86 -14.00
C GLN A 14 26.77 18.38 -14.22
N LYS A 15 26.06 18.22 -13.09
CA LYS A 15 24.59 18.16 -12.85
C LYS A 15 24.01 16.76 -12.61
N GLY A 16 23.57 16.53 -11.37
CA GLY A 16 22.76 15.36 -10.97
C GLY A 16 22.82 15.12 -9.45
N LEU A 17 21.79 15.55 -8.71
CA LEU A 17 21.69 15.31 -7.26
C LEU A 17 21.04 13.94 -7.03
N HIS A 18 21.79 12.95 -6.53
CA HIS A 18 21.25 11.63 -6.20
C HIS A 18 21.36 11.34 -4.69
N LEU A 19 20.22 11.07 -4.06
CA LEU A 19 20.11 10.64 -2.66
C LEU A 19 20.28 9.12 -2.56
N LEU A 20 21.35 8.68 -1.91
CA LEU A 20 21.60 7.26 -1.62
C LEU A 20 21.06 6.91 -0.23
N TRP A 21 20.12 5.96 -0.14
CA TRP A 21 19.63 5.42 1.13
C TRP A 21 20.33 4.09 1.43
N LEU A 22 21.15 4.05 2.49
CA LEU A 22 21.72 2.82 3.01
C LEU A 22 20.79 2.21 4.07
N HIS A 23 20.38 0.96 3.85
CA HIS A 23 19.49 0.20 4.72
C HIS A 23 20.30 -0.88 5.46
N VAL A 24 20.32 -0.85 6.80
CA VAL A 24 21.04 -1.83 7.63
C VAL A 24 20.05 -2.58 8.51
N PRO A 25 19.91 -3.91 8.38
CA PRO A 25 18.93 -4.69 9.14
C PRO A 25 19.45 -5.05 10.55
N SER A 26 18.64 -4.82 11.57
CA SER A 26 18.92 -5.26 12.95
C SER A 26 18.33 -6.65 13.23
N LYS A 27 19.13 -7.53 13.86
CA LYS A 27 18.68 -8.85 14.34
C LYS A 27 19.12 -9.08 15.80
N ARG A 28 18.11 -9.34 16.64
CA ARG A 28 18.10 -10.13 17.91
C ARG A 28 18.99 -9.70 19.09
N LEU A 29 18.40 -9.82 20.28
CA LEU A 29 18.99 -9.68 21.61
C LEU A 29 19.37 -11.06 22.19
N CYS A 30 20.51 -11.17 22.88
CA CYS A 30 20.63 -11.71 24.25
C CYS A 30 22.08 -11.57 24.79
N PRO A 31 22.31 -11.58 26.12
CA PRO A 31 23.57 -11.15 26.76
C PRO A 31 24.43 -12.29 27.36
N LEU A 32 25.71 -12.02 27.68
CA LEU A 32 26.41 -12.36 28.95
C LEU A 32 27.93 -12.00 28.95
N GLU A 33 28.31 -11.18 29.95
CA GLU A 33 29.60 -11.03 30.70
C GLU A 33 31.04 -10.97 30.07
N PRO A 34 32.05 -10.39 30.80
CA PRO A 34 33.27 -9.82 30.19
C PRO A 34 34.63 -10.32 30.74
N SER A 35 35.72 -10.13 29.98
CA SER A 35 37.09 -10.22 30.52
C SER A 35 38.22 -9.52 29.70
N PHE A 36 38.84 -8.51 30.34
CA PHE A 36 40.30 -8.20 30.43
C PHE A 36 41.19 -7.55 29.32
N LEU A 37 41.79 -6.40 29.73
CA LEU A 37 43.24 -5.96 29.71
C LEU A 37 43.93 -5.22 28.53
N ARG A 38 44.40 -3.97 28.84
CA ARG A 38 45.74 -3.32 28.60
C ARG A 38 46.22 -3.06 27.14
N TYR A 39 47.11 -2.09 26.81
CA TYR A 39 47.92 -1.10 27.56
C TYR A 39 48.42 0.09 26.67
N HIS A 40 48.76 1.22 27.31
CA HIS A 40 49.81 2.24 27.00
C HIS A 40 49.71 3.30 25.87
N LEU A 41 50.31 4.46 26.18
CA LEU A 41 50.39 5.76 25.47
C LEU A 41 51.86 6.14 25.17
N ASN A 42 52.10 6.98 24.14
CA ASN A 42 53.22 7.93 23.97
C ASN A 42 53.06 8.73 22.63
N ILE A 43 53.81 9.81 22.31
CA ILE A 43 54.01 11.11 23.01
C ILE A 43 54.69 12.13 22.04
N ASN A 44 54.51 13.46 22.25
CA ASN A 44 55.15 14.59 21.52
C ASN A 44 54.76 14.80 20.02
N SER A 45 54.74 16.01 19.41
CA SER A 45 55.37 17.31 19.72
C SER A 45 54.62 18.53 19.09
N THR A 46 55.02 19.75 19.49
CA THR A 46 54.66 21.08 18.89
C THR A 46 55.97 21.86 18.55
N PRO A 47 56.05 23.17 18.20
CA PRO A 47 55.04 24.18 17.78
C PRO A 47 55.45 25.05 16.54
N SER A 48 54.57 25.97 16.12
CA SER A 48 54.81 27.34 15.57
C SER A 48 53.73 27.71 14.52
N ALA A 49 53.35 28.95 14.20
CA ALA A 49 53.27 30.28 14.83
C ALA A 49 53.04 31.26 13.65
N GLY A 50 52.00 32.07 13.65
CA GLY A 50 51.70 32.98 12.52
C GLY A 50 50.41 33.77 12.71
N THR A 51 50.52 34.98 13.26
CA THR A 51 49.41 35.87 13.60
C THR A 51 49.13 36.93 12.53
N LEU A 52 47.86 37.25 12.30
CA LEU A 52 47.41 38.57 11.82
C LEU A 52 45.96 38.83 12.30
N SER A 53 45.64 40.11 12.56
CA SER A 53 44.42 40.56 13.26
C SER A 53 43.72 41.71 12.47
N PRO A 54 42.70 42.44 12.98
CA PRO A 54 41.35 42.38 12.39
C PRO A 54 40.81 43.70 11.84
N SER A 55 39.63 43.69 11.20
CA SER A 55 38.78 44.89 11.02
C SER A 55 37.28 44.54 10.80
N PRO A 56 36.33 45.47 11.05
CA PRO A 56 34.96 45.12 11.46
C PRO A 56 33.83 45.68 10.57
N LEU A 57 32.55 45.44 10.97
CA LEU A 57 31.26 46.13 10.70
C LEU A 57 30.13 45.13 10.31
N PRO A 58 28.82 45.47 10.44
CA PRO A 58 28.09 46.13 11.53
C PRO A 58 26.86 45.27 12.00
N PRO A 59 26.03 45.67 12.99
CA PRO A 59 25.01 44.80 13.57
C PRO A 59 23.66 44.81 12.82
N PHE A 60 22.92 43.69 12.87
CA PHE A 60 21.50 43.65 12.50
C PHE A 60 20.62 43.26 13.69
N THR A 61 19.57 44.06 13.90
CA THR A 61 18.66 44.00 15.05
C THR A 61 17.68 42.84 14.92
N ALA A 62 17.58 42.00 15.95
CA ALA A 62 16.58 40.93 16.00
C ALA A 62 15.19 41.50 16.35
N CYS A 63 14.15 41.07 15.62
CA CYS A 63 12.76 41.29 16.00
C CYS A 63 12.17 39.95 16.47
N GLN A 64 11.80 39.85 17.75
CA GLN A 64 11.19 38.64 18.32
C GLN A 64 9.67 38.63 18.11
N VAL A 65 9.17 37.62 17.42
CA VAL A 65 7.80 37.12 17.61
C VAL A 65 7.83 35.59 17.57
N SER A 66 7.41 34.95 18.68
CA SER A 66 7.06 33.52 18.79
C SER A 66 8.04 32.46 18.22
N GLY A 67 9.06 32.11 19.00
CA GLY A 67 9.27 30.70 19.37
C GLY A 67 9.97 29.72 18.42
N VAL A 68 10.50 30.13 17.26
CA VAL A 68 11.36 29.25 16.42
C VAL A 68 12.60 30.00 15.93
N VAL A 69 13.80 29.45 16.20
CA VAL A 69 15.07 29.95 15.65
C VAL A 69 15.51 29.04 14.51
N PHE A 70 15.63 29.59 13.30
CA PHE A 70 16.19 28.90 12.15
C PHE A 70 17.70 29.18 12.03
N PHE A 71 18.52 28.13 11.99
CA PHE A 71 19.93 28.23 11.62
C PHE A 71 20.11 27.88 10.13
N PRO A 72 20.63 28.79 9.28
CA PRO A 72 20.96 28.47 7.90
C PRO A 72 22.35 27.81 7.82
N LEU A 73 22.40 26.48 7.67
CA LEU A 73 23.63 25.78 7.33
C LEU A 73 23.96 25.99 5.85
N ARG A 74 24.95 26.83 5.55
CA ARG A 74 25.66 26.82 4.25
C ARG A 74 26.71 25.71 4.27
N PHE A 75 26.65 24.81 3.30
CA PHE A 75 27.75 23.88 3.00
C PHE A 75 28.80 24.57 2.13
N ASP A 76 30.06 24.52 2.57
CA ASP A 76 31.22 24.93 1.78
C ASP A 76 31.76 23.71 1.00
N PRO A 77 31.89 23.75 -0.34
CA PRO A 77 32.38 22.61 -1.12
C PRO A 77 33.90 22.37 -1.07
N SER A 78 34.68 23.18 -0.35
CA SER A 78 36.15 23.24 -0.51
C SER A 78 36.99 22.40 0.45
N ILE A 79 36.40 21.58 1.33
CA ILE A 79 37.12 20.82 2.36
C ILE A 79 37.14 19.31 2.06
N PRO A 80 38.32 18.67 1.88
CA PRO A 80 38.42 17.23 1.64
C PRO A 80 38.26 16.42 2.93
N TYR A 81 37.43 15.37 2.88
CA TYR A 81 37.19 14.48 4.02
C TYR A 81 38.15 13.28 4.03
N THR A 82 38.95 13.17 5.09
CA THR A 82 39.75 11.97 5.40
C THR A 82 39.08 11.20 6.55
N TYR A 83 38.89 9.90 6.38
CA TYR A 83 38.29 9.02 7.40
C TYR A 83 39.15 8.94 8.67
N LEU A 84 38.53 9.07 9.85
CA LEU A 84 39.06 8.57 11.13
C LEU A 84 37.92 8.22 12.10
N THR A 85 38.13 7.16 12.89
CA THR A 85 37.11 6.48 13.71
C THR A 85 37.13 6.88 15.20
N SER A 86 36.04 6.58 15.90
CA SER A 86 35.77 6.89 17.32
C SER A 86 36.78 6.37 18.36
N SER A 87 36.99 7.09 19.48
CA SER A 87 36.90 6.56 20.86
C SER A 87 37.24 7.60 21.96
N GLN A 88 36.99 7.23 23.23
CA GLN A 88 37.34 7.85 24.54
C GLN A 88 36.35 8.95 25.05
N ILE A 89 35.47 8.79 26.08
CA ILE A 89 35.42 8.06 27.40
C ILE A 89 36.04 8.89 28.55
N PHE A 90 35.25 9.64 29.35
CA PHE A 90 34.60 9.28 30.65
C PHE A 90 35.56 9.29 31.88
N PRO A 91 35.11 9.69 33.10
CA PRO A 91 34.38 8.79 34.03
C PRO A 91 33.23 9.46 34.84
N SER A 92 32.06 8.83 35.05
CA SER A 92 31.63 8.00 36.21
C SER A 92 31.32 8.80 37.51
N ALA A 93 30.34 8.48 38.37
CA ALA A 93 29.54 7.26 38.52
C ALA A 93 28.17 7.49 39.23
N LEU A 94 27.42 6.38 39.36
CA LEU A 94 26.08 6.15 39.93
C LEU A 94 25.73 6.86 41.26
N TRP A 95 24.45 7.21 41.46
CA TRP A 95 23.50 6.50 42.36
C TRP A 95 22.06 7.04 42.18
N MET A 96 21.06 6.13 42.26
CA MET A 96 19.63 6.42 42.46
C MET A 96 19.28 5.97 43.90
N PRO A 97 18.27 6.53 44.62
CA PRO A 97 16.89 6.55 44.14
C PRO A 97 15.97 7.71 44.62
N CYS A 98 14.72 7.70 44.13
CA CYS A 98 13.49 8.15 44.80
C CYS A 98 13.31 9.55 45.42
N VAL A 99 12.33 10.27 44.86
CA VAL A 99 11.26 11.05 45.55
C VAL A 99 11.57 12.46 46.09
N HIS A 100 10.71 13.40 45.64
CA HIS A 100 10.35 14.72 46.19
C HIS A 100 11.24 15.97 45.96
N SER A 101 10.51 17.06 45.64
CA SER A 101 10.90 18.48 45.62
C SER A 101 11.95 18.91 44.57
N CYS A 102 11.84 20.10 43.96
CA CYS A 102 11.07 21.27 44.39
C CYS A 102 10.38 21.97 43.20
N LEU A 103 9.05 21.91 43.15
CA LEU A 103 8.22 22.78 42.33
C LEU A 103 7.62 23.86 43.26
N ARG A 104 8.45 24.86 43.59
CA ARG A 104 8.03 26.19 44.08
C ARG A 104 8.46 27.17 42.99
N SER A 105 7.61 28.08 42.53
CA SER A 105 6.84 29.02 43.34
C SER A 105 5.45 29.33 42.77
N TYR A 106 4.66 30.08 43.54
CA TYR A 106 3.29 30.55 43.25
C TYR A 106 2.16 29.52 43.39
N LEU A 107 1.77 29.27 44.65
CA LEU A 107 0.36 29.31 45.08
C LEU A 107 0.30 29.53 46.60
N ALA A 108 -0.49 30.50 47.05
CA ALA A 108 -0.84 30.72 48.45
C ALA A 108 -2.24 31.34 48.54
N THR A 109 -3.25 30.45 48.64
CA THR A 109 -4.40 30.43 49.59
C THR A 109 -5.10 31.72 50.07
N PRO A 110 -6.38 31.65 50.55
CA PRO A 110 -7.27 30.48 50.68
C PRO A 110 -8.70 30.66 50.11
N PHE A 111 -9.46 29.56 50.07
CA PHE A 111 -10.91 29.53 49.90
C PHE A 111 -11.66 29.85 51.21
N HIS A 112 -12.86 30.43 51.09
CA HIS A 112 -13.93 30.32 52.10
C HIS A 112 -15.27 29.99 51.43
N PHE A 113 -16.00 29.03 52.03
CA PHE A 113 -17.41 28.75 51.73
C PHE A 113 -18.30 29.79 52.41
N LEU A 114 -19.43 30.16 51.80
CA LEU A 114 -20.70 30.37 52.50
C LEU A 114 -21.90 30.47 51.55
N SER A 115 -23.09 30.42 52.14
CA SER A 115 -24.38 30.06 51.52
C SER A 115 -25.21 31.25 51.04
N VAL A 116 -26.20 30.92 50.19
CA VAL A 116 -27.42 31.66 49.79
C VAL A 116 -27.87 32.76 50.76
N GLY A 117 -28.21 33.93 50.22
CA GLY A 117 -28.96 35.00 50.90
C GLY A 117 -29.52 36.02 49.90
N ASP A 118 -30.80 36.40 50.07
CA ASP A 118 -31.55 37.30 49.19
C ASP A 118 -31.25 38.80 49.40
N HIS A 119 -31.80 39.61 48.46
CA HIS A 119 -32.13 41.04 48.53
C HIS A 119 -31.12 42.13 48.10
N ALA A 120 -31.39 42.64 46.88
CA ALA A 120 -31.58 44.06 46.55
C ALA A 120 -30.35 45.02 46.48
N PRO A 121 -30.47 46.24 45.87
CA PRO A 121 -31.61 46.81 45.14
C PRO A 121 -31.31 47.18 43.67
N GLN A 122 -32.35 47.63 42.96
CA GLN A 122 -32.30 48.17 41.60
C GLN A 122 -31.67 49.56 41.53
N SER A 123 -30.93 49.86 40.46
CA SER A 123 -30.78 51.22 39.92
C SER A 123 -30.74 51.15 38.39
N ALA A 124 -31.32 52.16 37.72
CA ALA A 124 -31.74 52.06 36.32
C ALA A 124 -31.02 53.06 35.40
N VAL A 125 -30.57 52.61 34.23
CA VAL A 125 -30.35 53.39 33.00
C VAL A 125 -30.54 52.46 31.78
N PRO A 126 -30.72 52.98 30.54
CA PRO A 126 -32.01 52.94 29.86
C PRO A 126 -32.11 51.89 28.74
N ALA A 127 -33.30 51.75 28.17
CA ALA A 127 -33.53 50.93 26.99
C ALA A 127 -32.85 51.55 25.75
N ASP A 128 -31.92 50.82 25.16
CA ASP A 128 -31.40 51.09 23.82
C ASP A 128 -31.58 49.85 22.96
N THR A 129 -32.50 49.94 21.99
CA THR A 129 -32.89 48.81 21.13
C THR A 129 -31.89 48.64 19.98
N ALA A 130 -30.70 48.14 20.31
CA ALA A 130 -29.81 47.56 19.30
C ALA A 130 -30.32 46.16 18.93
N ALA A 131 -30.80 45.99 17.70
CA ALA A 131 -31.09 44.67 17.15
C ALA A 131 -29.82 43.80 17.23
N ALA A 132 -29.96 42.56 17.69
CA ALA A 132 -28.84 41.62 17.68
C ALA A 132 -28.33 41.50 16.23
N PRO A 133 -27.01 41.59 15.98
CA PRO A 133 -26.49 41.45 14.63
C PRO A 133 -26.90 40.07 14.10
N GLU A 134 -27.45 40.03 12.89
CA GLU A 134 -27.77 38.77 12.24
C GLU A 134 -26.51 37.90 12.23
N ALA A 135 -26.67 36.65 12.65
CA ALA A 135 -25.57 35.69 12.66
C ALA A 135 -25.14 35.44 11.22
N GLY A 136 -24.13 36.19 10.77
CA GLY A 136 -23.47 35.99 9.48
C GLY A 136 -23.05 34.52 9.33
N PRO A 137 -22.92 34.02 8.09
CA PRO A 137 -22.72 32.60 7.83
C PRO A 137 -21.56 32.08 8.67
N VAL A 138 -21.88 31.21 9.64
CA VAL A 138 -20.90 30.62 10.53
C VAL A 138 -19.89 29.90 9.64
N LEU A 139 -18.68 30.46 9.55
CA LEU A 139 -17.55 29.86 8.88
C LEU A 139 -17.27 28.53 9.56
N ARG A 140 -17.86 27.46 9.04
CA ARG A 140 -17.41 26.11 9.37
C ARG A 140 -15.92 26.07 9.04
N PRO A 141 -15.08 25.56 9.97
CA PRO A 141 -13.69 25.35 9.63
C PRO A 141 -13.64 24.46 8.39
N LEU A 142 -12.94 24.88 7.33
CA LEU A 142 -12.78 24.11 6.09
C LEU A 142 -12.42 22.62 6.34
N TYR A 143 -11.69 22.37 7.43
CA TYR A 143 -11.39 21.04 7.96
C TYR A 143 -12.64 20.17 8.26
N MET A 144 -13.68 20.74 8.89
CA MET A 144 -14.94 20.04 9.22
C MET A 144 -15.73 19.68 7.96
N ASP A 145 -15.75 20.58 6.97
CA ASP A 145 -16.43 20.30 5.69
C ASP A 145 -15.66 19.25 4.88
N VAL A 146 -14.31 19.30 4.84
CA VAL A 146 -13.47 18.26 4.26
C VAL A 146 -13.67 16.89 4.93
N GLN A 147 -13.77 16.86 6.26
CA GLN A 147 -14.06 15.62 7.02
C GLN A 147 -15.48 15.08 6.77
N ALA A 148 -16.43 15.92 6.35
CA ALA A 148 -17.78 15.51 6.01
C ALA A 148 -17.94 15.07 4.54
N THR A 149 -17.29 15.76 3.60
CA THR A 149 -17.42 15.51 2.15
C THR A 149 -16.61 14.31 1.68
N THR A 150 -15.38 14.14 2.17
CA THR A 150 -14.48 13.09 1.69
C THR A 150 -15.03 11.67 1.91
N PRO A 151 -15.53 11.30 3.11
CA PRO A 151 -16.16 9.99 3.32
C PRO A 151 -17.43 9.80 2.49
N LEU A 152 -18.14 10.88 2.18
CA LEU A 152 -19.35 10.84 1.35
C LEU A 152 -19.01 10.48 -0.11
N GLN A 153 -17.98 11.08 -0.70
CA GLN A 153 -17.54 10.74 -2.07
C GLN A 153 -17.13 9.26 -2.18
N VAL A 154 -16.39 8.74 -1.19
CA VAL A 154 -16.00 7.32 -1.15
C VAL A 154 -17.21 6.40 -0.95
N ALA A 155 -18.16 6.79 -0.09
CA ALA A 155 -19.33 5.98 0.21
C ALA A 155 -20.34 5.94 -0.94
N SER A 156 -20.59 7.07 -1.61
CA SER A 156 -21.50 7.19 -2.75
C SER A 156 -21.07 6.32 -3.94
N LEU A 157 -19.77 6.12 -4.16
CA LEU A 157 -19.25 5.26 -5.21
C LEU A 157 -19.56 3.76 -4.99
N ILE A 158 -19.83 3.34 -3.74
CA ILE A 158 -20.02 1.92 -3.38
C ILE A 158 -21.37 1.62 -2.69
N GLY A 159 -22.31 2.57 -2.67
CA GLY A 159 -23.61 2.40 -2.00
C GLY A 159 -23.57 2.34 -0.47
N ALA A 160 -22.52 2.87 0.16
CA ALA A 160 -22.33 2.82 1.61
C ALA A 160 -22.88 4.07 2.33
N ASP A 161 -23.01 3.99 3.66
CA ASP A 161 -23.13 5.17 4.51
C ASP A 161 -21.72 5.77 4.74
N PRO A 162 -21.50 7.10 4.70
CA PRO A 162 -20.20 7.72 4.98
C PRO A 162 -19.63 7.36 6.36
N ARG A 163 -20.49 6.91 7.27
CA ARG A 163 -20.11 6.45 8.61
C ARG A 163 -19.62 5.00 8.63
N GLU A 164 -19.61 4.30 7.50
CA GLU A 164 -19.04 2.95 7.32
C GLU A 164 -17.64 3.00 6.69
N ILE A 165 -17.21 4.17 6.21
CA ILE A 165 -15.87 4.41 5.67
C ILE A 165 -14.88 4.75 6.80
N ILE A 166 -13.72 4.10 6.77
CA ILE A 166 -12.58 4.31 7.67
C ILE A 166 -11.33 4.50 6.81
N PHE A 167 -10.58 5.58 7.00
CA PHE A 167 -9.38 5.85 6.22
C PHE A 167 -8.17 5.04 6.69
N THR A 168 -7.36 4.60 5.73
CA THR A 168 -6.14 3.81 5.93
C THR A 168 -5.02 4.33 5.00
N SER A 169 -3.80 3.79 5.12
CA SER A 169 -2.69 4.06 4.19
C SER A 169 -2.80 3.33 2.85
N GLY A 170 -3.79 2.44 2.67
CA GLY A 170 -3.99 1.68 1.42
C GLY A 170 -4.72 0.36 1.63
N ALA A 171 -4.97 -0.37 0.54
CA ALA A 171 -5.61 -1.69 0.61
C ALA A 171 -4.81 -2.72 1.43
N THR A 172 -3.47 -2.63 1.47
CA THR A 172 -2.64 -3.50 2.33
C THR A 172 -2.99 -3.38 3.82
N GLU A 173 -3.13 -2.15 4.33
CA GLU A 173 -3.57 -1.91 5.71
C GLU A 173 -5.03 -2.32 5.90
N SER A 174 -5.88 -2.03 4.92
CA SER A 174 -7.32 -2.35 4.92
C SER A 174 -7.57 -3.86 5.02
N ASN A 175 -6.93 -4.67 4.16
CA ASN A 175 -6.99 -6.14 4.19
C ASN A 175 -6.49 -6.69 5.54
N ASN A 176 -5.39 -6.13 6.09
CA ASN A 176 -4.90 -6.54 7.40
C ASN A 176 -5.94 -6.27 8.50
N ILE A 177 -6.51 -5.04 8.55
CA ILE A 177 -7.55 -4.66 9.52
C ILE A 177 -8.78 -5.55 9.37
N ALA A 178 -9.27 -5.78 8.15
CA ALA A 178 -10.43 -6.62 7.89
C ALA A 178 -10.21 -8.04 8.41
N ILE A 179 -9.14 -8.70 7.96
CA ILE A 179 -8.89 -10.12 8.20
C ILE A 179 -8.52 -10.37 9.67
N LYS A 180 -7.47 -9.70 10.16
CA LYS A 180 -6.97 -9.92 11.53
C LYS A 180 -7.93 -9.37 12.56
N GLY A 181 -8.54 -8.22 12.29
CA GLY A 181 -9.46 -7.59 13.23
C GLY A 181 -10.78 -8.33 13.38
N VAL A 182 -11.38 -8.89 12.31
CA VAL A 182 -12.55 -9.79 12.46
C VAL A 182 -12.13 -11.08 13.17
N ALA A 183 -11.06 -11.74 12.73
CA ALA A 183 -10.58 -12.98 13.32
C ALA A 183 -10.36 -12.85 14.84
N ARG A 184 -9.57 -11.85 15.27
CA ARG A 184 -9.26 -11.62 16.69
C ARG A 184 -10.47 -11.20 17.50
N PHE A 185 -11.38 -10.38 16.96
CA PHE A 185 -12.60 -9.98 17.68
C PHE A 185 -13.52 -11.18 18.00
N TYR A 186 -13.63 -12.15 17.08
CA TYR A 186 -14.53 -13.31 17.23
C TYR A 186 -13.84 -14.61 17.70
N ARG A 187 -12.52 -14.58 17.97
CA ARG A 187 -11.65 -15.73 18.30
C ARG A 187 -12.10 -16.66 19.43
N LEU A 188 -12.95 -16.16 20.34
CA LEU A 188 -13.50 -16.93 21.46
C LEU A 188 -14.58 -17.94 21.03
N ARG A 189 -15.16 -17.78 19.84
CA ARG A 189 -16.24 -18.64 19.31
C ARG A 189 -15.98 -19.17 17.91
N LYS A 190 -15.14 -18.48 17.14
CA LYS A 190 -14.92 -18.72 15.72
C LYS A 190 -13.42 -18.65 15.42
N LYS A 191 -12.84 -19.74 14.92
CA LYS A 191 -11.39 -19.85 14.65
C LYS A 191 -11.04 -20.28 13.23
N HIS A 192 -12.03 -20.61 12.41
CA HIS A 192 -11.85 -20.88 10.99
C HIS A 192 -12.00 -19.60 10.13
N LEU A 193 -11.17 -19.48 9.10
CA LEU A 193 -11.25 -18.49 8.03
C LEU A 193 -11.18 -19.21 6.67
N ILE A 194 -11.79 -18.62 5.65
CA ILE A 194 -11.73 -19.13 4.26
C ILE A 194 -11.22 -18.02 3.35
N THR A 195 -10.31 -18.35 2.46
CA THR A 195 -9.71 -17.43 1.48
C THR A 195 -9.39 -18.17 0.18
N THR A 196 -9.07 -17.47 -0.92
CA THR A 196 -8.63 -18.12 -2.17
C THR A 196 -7.10 -18.23 -2.25
N GLN A 197 -6.58 -19.18 -3.02
CA GLN A 197 -5.15 -19.27 -3.33
C GLN A 197 -4.65 -18.12 -4.22
N THR A 198 -5.58 -17.48 -4.95
CA THR A 198 -5.30 -16.39 -5.90
C THR A 198 -5.33 -14.97 -5.30
N GLU A 199 -5.60 -14.83 -4.00
CA GLU A 199 -5.64 -13.51 -3.36
C GLU A 199 -4.29 -12.76 -3.46
N HIS A 200 -4.36 -11.43 -3.34
CA HIS A 200 -3.16 -10.61 -3.21
C HIS A 200 -2.34 -10.98 -1.96
N LYS A 201 -1.01 -10.95 -2.03
CA LYS A 201 -0.09 -11.39 -0.95
C LYS A 201 -0.46 -10.87 0.45
N CYS A 202 -0.93 -9.63 0.59
CA CYS A 202 -1.28 -9.11 1.93
C CYS A 202 -2.51 -9.77 2.59
N VAL A 203 -3.39 -10.40 1.82
CA VAL A 203 -4.46 -11.28 2.33
C VAL A 203 -3.87 -12.62 2.76
N LEU A 204 -3.08 -13.25 1.88
CA LEU A 204 -2.42 -14.54 2.16
C LEU A 204 -1.48 -14.46 3.38
N ASP A 205 -0.66 -13.42 3.48
CA ASP A 205 0.23 -13.19 4.61
C ASP A 205 -0.52 -12.83 5.90
N SER A 206 -1.67 -12.16 5.78
CA SER A 206 -2.55 -11.95 6.94
C SER A 206 -3.08 -13.29 7.47
N CYS A 207 -3.52 -14.17 6.56
CA CYS A 207 -3.97 -15.52 6.89
C CYS A 207 -2.83 -16.36 7.50
N ARG A 208 -1.65 -16.41 6.86
CA ARG A 208 -0.46 -17.12 7.37
C ARG A 208 -0.02 -16.63 8.76
N SER A 209 -0.14 -15.33 9.05
CA SER A 209 0.13 -14.83 10.40
C SER A 209 -0.93 -15.24 11.43
N LEU A 210 -2.20 -15.41 11.02
CA LEU A 210 -3.26 -15.92 11.90
C LEU A 210 -3.15 -17.45 12.13
N GLU A 211 -2.65 -18.21 11.16
CA GLU A 211 -2.32 -19.64 11.36
C GLU A 211 -1.28 -19.80 12.48
N ALA A 212 -0.25 -18.95 12.51
CA ALA A 212 0.72 -18.88 13.60
C ALA A 212 0.12 -18.39 14.95
N GLU A 213 -1.02 -17.68 14.93
CA GLU A 213 -1.82 -17.32 16.11
C GLU A 213 -2.82 -18.43 16.52
N GLY A 214 -2.84 -19.57 15.83
CA GLY A 214 -3.70 -20.72 16.13
C GLY A 214 -5.12 -20.63 15.57
N PHE A 215 -5.32 -19.91 14.47
CA PHE A 215 -6.50 -20.02 13.61
C PHE A 215 -6.31 -21.12 12.56
N GLN A 216 -7.41 -21.61 12.00
CA GLN A 216 -7.42 -22.49 10.84
C GLN A 216 -7.79 -21.67 9.60
N VAL A 217 -7.07 -21.87 8.48
CA VAL A 217 -7.38 -21.21 7.21
C VAL A 217 -7.55 -22.24 6.11
N THR A 218 -8.70 -22.23 5.45
CA THR A 218 -8.90 -22.94 4.19
C THR A 218 -8.53 -22.03 3.02
N TYR A 219 -7.50 -22.41 2.26
CA TYR A 219 -7.10 -21.76 1.01
C TYR A 219 -7.74 -22.49 -0.17
N LEU A 220 -8.94 -22.06 -0.57
CA LEU A 220 -9.69 -22.66 -1.68
C LEU A 220 -8.89 -22.57 -3.00
N PRO A 221 -8.85 -23.66 -3.79
CA PRO A 221 -8.37 -23.58 -5.16
C PRO A 221 -9.33 -22.75 -6.02
N VAL A 222 -8.92 -22.49 -7.26
CA VAL A 222 -9.75 -21.91 -8.30
C VAL A 222 -9.84 -22.87 -9.48
N GLN A 223 -10.86 -22.71 -10.30
CA GLN A 223 -10.93 -23.35 -11.60
C GLN A 223 -9.84 -22.78 -12.53
N LYS A 224 -9.59 -23.44 -13.68
CA LYS A 224 -8.64 -22.93 -14.69
C LYS A 224 -8.99 -21.53 -15.23
N SER A 225 -10.26 -21.15 -15.12
CA SER A 225 -10.78 -19.80 -15.41
C SER A 225 -10.38 -18.73 -14.38
N GLY A 226 -9.80 -19.12 -13.24
CA GLY A 226 -9.53 -18.24 -12.10
C GLY A 226 -10.74 -18.00 -11.19
N ILE A 227 -11.91 -18.52 -11.52
CA ILE A 227 -13.15 -18.38 -10.73
C ILE A 227 -13.19 -19.47 -9.65
N ILE A 228 -13.68 -19.13 -8.45
CA ILE A 228 -13.90 -20.13 -7.39
C ILE A 228 -15.10 -21.04 -7.69
N ASP A 229 -15.07 -22.30 -7.24
CA ASP A 229 -16.30 -23.10 -7.18
C ASP A 229 -17.10 -22.71 -5.94
N LEU A 230 -18.30 -22.16 -6.16
CA LEU A 230 -19.23 -21.80 -5.09
C LEU A 230 -19.67 -23.00 -4.24
N LYS A 231 -19.70 -24.22 -4.80
CA LYS A 231 -20.01 -25.45 -4.06
C LYS A 231 -18.88 -25.83 -3.11
N GLU A 232 -17.63 -25.61 -3.49
CA GLU A 232 -16.48 -25.83 -2.59
C GLU A 232 -16.46 -24.79 -1.47
N LEU A 233 -16.74 -23.52 -1.78
CA LEU A 233 -16.94 -22.49 -0.77
C LEU A 233 -18.07 -22.86 0.21
N GLU A 234 -19.20 -23.33 -0.32
CA GLU A 234 -20.32 -23.81 0.49
C GLU A 234 -19.99 -25.07 1.31
N ALA A 235 -19.16 -25.99 0.81
CA ALA A 235 -18.72 -27.15 1.58
C ALA A 235 -17.70 -26.77 2.68
N ALA A 236 -16.86 -25.76 2.43
CA ALA A 236 -15.81 -25.33 3.35
C ALA A 236 -16.32 -24.52 4.56
N ILE A 237 -17.51 -23.91 4.49
CA ILE A 237 -18.06 -23.13 5.61
C ILE A 237 -18.49 -24.04 6.78
N GLN A 238 -17.73 -23.97 7.86
CA GLN A 238 -17.93 -24.66 9.13
C GLN A 238 -18.68 -23.77 10.16
N PRO A 239 -19.28 -24.33 11.24
CA PRO A 239 -20.00 -23.56 12.27
C PRO A 239 -19.16 -22.47 12.96
N ASP A 240 -17.85 -22.66 13.07
CA ASP A 240 -16.91 -21.72 13.68
C ASP A 240 -16.22 -20.80 12.63
N THR A 241 -16.67 -20.79 11.38
CA THR A 241 -16.12 -19.90 10.33
C THR A 241 -16.45 -18.45 10.65
N SER A 242 -15.42 -17.64 10.90
CA SER A 242 -15.50 -16.20 11.21
C SER A 242 -15.69 -15.35 9.95
N LEU A 243 -14.88 -15.60 8.94
CA LEU A 243 -14.68 -14.73 7.79
C LEU A 243 -14.45 -15.55 6.52
N VAL A 244 -15.07 -15.12 5.43
CA VAL A 244 -14.69 -15.44 4.04
C VAL A 244 -14.02 -14.20 3.45
N SER A 245 -12.85 -14.37 2.83
CA SER A 245 -12.14 -13.31 2.09
C SER A 245 -11.97 -13.73 0.63
N VAL A 246 -12.62 -13.02 -0.30
CA VAL A 246 -12.48 -13.24 -1.74
C VAL A 246 -12.41 -11.90 -2.46
N MET A 247 -11.34 -11.64 -3.20
CA MET A 247 -11.16 -10.38 -3.93
C MET A 247 -12.11 -10.22 -5.12
N THR A 248 -12.58 -8.99 -5.37
CA THR A 248 -13.55 -8.72 -6.45
C THR A 248 -12.95 -8.86 -7.85
N VAL A 249 -11.72 -8.35 -8.06
CA VAL A 249 -11.00 -8.43 -9.33
C VAL A 249 -9.55 -8.84 -9.04
N ASN A 250 -9.09 -9.93 -9.64
CA ASN A 250 -7.72 -10.40 -9.45
C ASN A 250 -6.71 -9.42 -10.06
N ASN A 251 -5.61 -9.15 -9.34
CA ASN A 251 -4.62 -8.16 -9.75
C ASN A 251 -3.60 -8.65 -10.81
N GLU A 252 -3.53 -9.93 -11.12
CA GLU A 252 -2.60 -10.51 -12.12
C GLU A 252 -3.32 -10.90 -13.40
N ILE A 253 -4.49 -11.56 -13.30
CA ILE A 253 -5.25 -12.09 -14.44
C ILE A 253 -6.58 -11.35 -14.72
N GLY A 254 -6.95 -10.35 -13.91
CA GLY A 254 -8.13 -9.51 -14.16
C GLY A 254 -9.50 -10.17 -13.96
N VAL A 255 -9.55 -11.47 -13.65
CA VAL A 255 -10.78 -12.24 -13.41
C VAL A 255 -11.63 -11.63 -12.29
N LYS A 256 -12.95 -11.56 -12.53
CA LYS A 256 -13.98 -11.09 -11.62
C LYS A 256 -14.62 -12.26 -10.89
N GLN A 257 -14.62 -12.23 -9.56
CA GLN A 257 -15.31 -13.24 -8.76
C GLN A 257 -16.82 -12.94 -8.64
N PRO A 258 -17.68 -13.95 -8.44
CA PRO A 258 -19.14 -13.78 -8.27
C PRO A 258 -19.48 -13.26 -6.85
N ILE A 259 -19.13 -12.00 -6.57
CA ILE A 259 -19.17 -11.40 -5.23
C ILE A 259 -20.60 -11.35 -4.64
N ALA A 260 -21.64 -11.15 -5.45
CA ALA A 260 -23.02 -11.15 -4.96
C ALA A 260 -23.49 -12.55 -4.52
N GLU A 261 -23.05 -13.60 -5.20
CA GLU A 261 -23.32 -15.00 -4.89
C GLU A 261 -22.61 -15.39 -3.59
N ILE A 262 -21.33 -15.03 -3.48
CA ILE A 262 -20.51 -15.24 -2.27
C ILE A 262 -21.14 -14.52 -1.07
N GLY A 263 -21.56 -13.25 -1.24
CA GLY A 263 -22.26 -12.49 -0.21
C GLY A 263 -23.60 -13.12 0.21
N ARG A 264 -24.37 -13.67 -0.74
CA ARG A 264 -25.59 -14.44 -0.44
C ARG A 264 -25.29 -15.68 0.41
N ILE A 265 -24.27 -16.46 0.05
CA ILE A 265 -23.82 -17.64 0.81
C ILE A 265 -23.41 -17.23 2.23
N CYS A 266 -22.51 -16.27 2.38
CA CYS A 266 -21.99 -15.81 3.67
C CYS A 266 -23.11 -15.26 4.58
N SER A 267 -23.98 -14.42 4.02
CA SER A 267 -25.11 -13.82 4.73
C SER A 267 -26.09 -14.87 5.24
N SER A 268 -26.44 -15.88 4.42
CA SER A 268 -27.34 -16.97 4.83
C SER A 268 -26.80 -17.78 6.01
N ARG A 269 -25.47 -17.88 6.13
CA ARG A 269 -24.76 -18.68 7.15
C ARG A 269 -24.22 -17.85 8.33
N LYS A 270 -24.46 -16.52 8.34
CA LYS A 270 -23.98 -15.58 9.38
C LYS A 270 -22.44 -15.65 9.54
N VAL A 271 -21.75 -15.73 8.40
CA VAL A 271 -20.30 -15.60 8.27
C VAL A 271 -20.02 -14.23 7.68
N TYR A 272 -19.00 -13.52 8.18
CA TYR A 272 -18.67 -12.20 7.63
C TYR A 272 -18.01 -12.33 6.26
N PHE A 273 -18.32 -11.42 5.35
CA PHE A 273 -17.71 -11.39 4.02
C PHE A 273 -16.82 -10.15 3.81
N HIS A 274 -15.52 -10.40 3.62
CA HIS A 274 -14.54 -9.41 3.16
C HIS A 274 -14.26 -9.58 1.66
N THR A 275 -14.15 -8.48 0.94
CA THR A 275 -13.54 -8.45 -0.40
C THR A 275 -12.45 -7.39 -0.52
N ASP A 276 -11.31 -7.79 -1.09
CA ASP A 276 -10.36 -6.82 -1.66
C ASP A 276 -10.90 -6.31 -3.01
N ALA A 277 -11.39 -5.07 -3.00
CA ALA A 277 -11.91 -4.40 -4.18
C ALA A 277 -10.91 -3.36 -4.74
N ALA A 278 -9.63 -3.40 -4.34
CA ALA A 278 -8.63 -2.40 -4.75
C ALA A 278 -8.46 -2.28 -6.28
N GLN A 279 -8.66 -3.38 -7.02
CA GLN A 279 -8.66 -3.36 -8.48
C GLN A 279 -10.06 -3.09 -9.08
N ALA A 280 -11.15 -3.31 -8.35
CA ALA A 280 -12.52 -3.21 -8.85
C ALA A 280 -13.18 -1.82 -8.68
N VAL A 281 -12.93 -1.15 -7.55
CA VAL A 281 -13.50 0.17 -7.25
C VAL A 281 -13.19 1.15 -8.40
N GLY A 282 -14.19 1.96 -8.76
CA GLY A 282 -14.08 2.98 -9.81
C GLY A 282 -13.99 2.43 -11.24
N LYS A 283 -14.14 1.12 -11.44
CA LYS A 283 -13.97 0.46 -12.76
C LYS A 283 -15.13 -0.45 -13.12
N ILE A 284 -15.73 -1.10 -12.13
CA ILE A 284 -17.00 -1.82 -12.27
C ILE A 284 -18.00 -1.33 -11.21
N PRO A 285 -19.31 -1.43 -11.44
CA PRO A 285 -20.31 -1.09 -10.44
C PRO A 285 -20.16 -1.95 -9.18
N LEU A 286 -20.23 -1.33 -8.02
CA LEU A 286 -20.21 -1.99 -6.72
C LEU A 286 -21.30 -1.36 -5.85
N ASP A 287 -22.19 -2.18 -5.29
CA ASP A 287 -23.07 -1.77 -4.20
C ASP A 287 -22.88 -2.76 -3.04
N VAL A 288 -22.47 -2.25 -1.88
CA VAL A 288 -22.17 -3.10 -0.72
C VAL A 288 -23.40 -3.85 -0.21
N ASN A 289 -24.61 -3.32 -0.37
CA ASN A 289 -25.86 -3.89 0.15
C ASN A 289 -26.43 -4.98 -0.76
N ASP A 290 -26.48 -4.70 -2.07
CA ASP A 290 -26.92 -5.68 -3.08
C ASP A 290 -25.98 -6.88 -3.10
N MET A 291 -24.66 -6.63 -3.05
CA MET A 291 -23.63 -7.66 -3.00
C MET A 291 -23.45 -8.29 -1.60
N LYS A 292 -24.16 -7.81 -0.58
CA LYS A 292 -24.12 -8.30 0.82
C LYS A 292 -22.71 -8.38 1.42
N ILE A 293 -21.88 -7.38 1.11
CA ILE A 293 -20.50 -7.26 1.59
C ILE A 293 -20.52 -6.72 3.03
N ASP A 294 -19.70 -7.29 3.91
CA ASP A 294 -19.55 -6.81 5.30
C ASP A 294 -18.32 -5.91 5.47
N LEU A 295 -17.23 -6.22 4.76
CA LEU A 295 -16.00 -5.44 4.72
C LEU A 295 -15.47 -5.31 3.28
N MET A 296 -15.00 -4.13 2.87
CA MET A 296 -14.38 -3.93 1.55
C MET A 296 -13.11 -3.09 1.67
N SER A 297 -12.03 -3.52 1.01
CA SER A 297 -10.76 -2.78 0.97
C SER A 297 -10.60 -1.96 -0.32
N ILE A 298 -10.13 -0.72 -0.18
CA ILE A 298 -10.05 0.31 -1.24
C ILE A 298 -8.66 0.95 -1.25
N SER A 299 -8.15 1.33 -2.43
CA SER A 299 -6.84 1.98 -2.59
C SER A 299 -6.88 3.12 -3.62
N GLY A 300 -6.47 4.34 -3.23
CA GLY A 300 -6.56 5.53 -4.07
C GLY A 300 -5.72 5.44 -5.36
N HIS A 301 -4.47 4.98 -5.25
CA HIS A 301 -3.57 4.89 -6.41
C HIS A 301 -3.94 3.83 -7.46
N LYS A 302 -5.03 3.07 -7.25
CA LYS A 302 -5.62 2.15 -8.24
C LYS A 302 -6.84 2.75 -8.97
N ILE A 303 -7.20 3.99 -8.65
CA ILE A 303 -8.29 4.77 -9.25
C ILE A 303 -7.85 6.21 -9.58
N TYR A 304 -6.57 6.39 -9.94
CA TYR A 304 -5.94 7.68 -10.24
C TYR A 304 -5.83 8.69 -9.08
N GLY A 305 -6.12 8.26 -7.84
CA GLY A 305 -5.82 9.00 -6.62
C GLY A 305 -4.37 8.88 -6.15
N PRO A 306 -3.99 9.51 -5.03
CA PRO A 306 -2.62 9.49 -4.52
C PRO A 306 -2.20 8.13 -3.94
N LYS A 307 -0.89 7.89 -3.89
CA LYS A 307 -0.28 6.77 -3.13
C LYS A 307 -0.29 7.08 -1.63
N GLY A 308 -0.24 6.04 -0.80
CA GLY A 308 -0.21 6.20 0.67
C GLY A 308 -1.58 6.47 1.32
N VAL A 309 -2.68 6.25 0.60
CA VAL A 309 -4.04 6.31 1.14
C VAL A 309 -4.94 5.21 0.57
N GLY A 310 -5.87 4.77 1.40
CA GLY A 310 -6.96 3.88 1.06
C GLY A 310 -8.10 4.05 2.06
N ALA A 311 -9.08 3.14 1.97
CA ALA A 311 -10.15 3.07 2.93
C ALA A 311 -10.59 1.62 3.13
N ILE A 312 -11.15 1.33 4.29
CA ILE A 312 -11.91 0.12 4.56
C ILE A 312 -13.37 0.50 4.82
N TYR A 313 -14.29 -0.11 4.07
CA TYR A 313 -15.70 -0.16 4.40
C TYR A 313 -15.93 -1.19 5.50
N ILE A 314 -16.69 -0.84 6.53
CA ILE A 314 -17.08 -1.75 7.63
C ILE A 314 -18.58 -1.56 7.91
N ARG A 315 -19.39 -2.55 7.54
CA ARG A 315 -20.85 -2.50 7.65
C ARG A 315 -21.32 -2.28 9.10
N ARG A 316 -22.22 -1.30 9.28
CA ARG A 316 -22.85 -0.97 10.55
C ARG A 316 -24.22 -1.62 10.75
N ARG A 317 -24.89 -2.05 9.68
CA ARG A 317 -26.19 -2.76 9.73
C ARG A 317 -26.25 -3.91 8.71
N PRO A 318 -26.33 -5.19 9.15
CA PRO A 318 -26.05 -5.68 10.50
C PRO A 318 -24.66 -5.25 11.01
N ARG A 319 -24.47 -5.12 12.32
CA ARG A 319 -23.24 -4.54 12.87
C ARG A 319 -22.07 -5.52 12.83
N VAL A 320 -21.10 -5.25 11.96
CA VAL A 320 -19.76 -5.85 11.98
C VAL A 320 -18.95 -5.22 13.12
N ARG A 321 -18.03 -6.01 13.71
CA ARG A 321 -17.05 -5.53 14.69
C ARG A 321 -15.68 -6.10 14.33
N VAL A 322 -14.65 -5.31 14.59
CA VAL A 322 -13.27 -5.55 14.18
C VAL A 322 -12.38 -5.06 15.33
N GLU A 323 -11.38 -5.85 15.71
CA GLU A 323 -10.33 -5.43 16.64
C GLU A 323 -9.34 -4.49 15.91
N ALA A 324 -9.11 -3.30 16.47
CA ALA A 324 -8.20 -2.33 15.86
C ALA A 324 -6.74 -2.79 15.99
N LEU A 325 -6.00 -2.74 14.88
CA LEU A 325 -4.58 -3.14 14.86
C LEU A 325 -3.64 -1.99 15.24
N GLN A 326 -4.04 -0.74 14.99
CA GLN A 326 -3.23 0.44 15.26
C GLN A 326 -3.72 1.19 16.50
N SER A 327 -3.04 0.95 17.62
CA SER A 327 -3.26 1.60 18.90
C SER A 327 -2.95 3.10 18.87
N GLY A 328 -3.67 3.89 19.68
CA GLY A 328 -3.49 5.33 19.78
C GLY A 328 -4.76 6.03 20.27
N GLY A 329 -4.88 7.32 19.98
CA GLY A 329 -5.93 8.21 20.52
C GLY A 329 -7.36 8.00 20.00
N GLY A 330 -7.69 6.84 19.45
CA GLY A 330 -9.08 6.50 19.09
C GLY A 330 -9.63 7.19 17.84
N GLN A 331 -8.78 7.69 16.95
CA GLN A 331 -9.18 8.21 15.64
C GLN A 331 -9.93 7.13 14.83
N GLU A 332 -10.68 7.57 13.81
CA GLU A 332 -11.54 6.69 13.00
C GLU A 332 -12.46 5.79 13.85
N ARG A 333 -13.12 6.40 14.85
CA ARG A 333 -14.01 5.73 15.82
C ARG A 333 -13.34 4.58 16.61
N GLY A 334 -12.04 4.68 16.85
CA GLY A 334 -11.25 3.65 17.54
C GLY A 334 -10.87 2.46 16.66
N MET A 335 -11.16 2.50 15.36
CA MET A 335 -10.84 1.40 14.43
C MET A 335 -9.43 1.54 13.84
N ARG A 336 -8.96 2.79 13.67
CA ARG A 336 -7.66 3.11 13.06
C ARG A 336 -7.11 4.41 13.66
N SER A 337 -6.27 4.28 14.70
CA SER A 337 -5.68 5.45 15.36
C SER A 337 -4.65 6.19 14.51
N GLY A 338 -4.31 7.41 14.89
CA GLY A 338 -3.32 8.26 14.20
C GLY A 338 -3.96 9.35 13.34
N THR A 339 -3.19 10.40 13.04
CA THR A 339 -3.69 11.58 12.31
C THR A 339 -4.13 11.19 10.89
N VAL A 340 -5.34 11.60 10.52
CA VAL A 340 -5.86 11.43 9.16
C VAL A 340 -5.10 12.37 8.21
N PRO A 341 -4.47 11.87 7.12
CA PRO A 341 -3.68 12.71 6.22
C PRO A 341 -4.60 13.49 5.27
N THR A 342 -5.12 14.64 5.73
CA THR A 342 -6.15 15.45 5.05
C THR A 342 -5.95 15.60 3.53
N PRO A 343 -4.76 15.96 2.99
CA PRO A 343 -4.59 16.12 1.55
C PRO A 343 -4.73 14.81 0.77
N LEU A 344 -4.29 13.69 1.36
CA LEU A 344 -4.37 12.38 0.71
C LEU A 344 -5.80 11.85 0.69
N VAL A 345 -6.55 12.03 1.78
CA VAL A 345 -7.96 11.61 1.81
C VAL A 345 -8.79 12.46 0.85
N VAL A 346 -8.57 13.79 0.76
CA VAL A 346 -9.21 14.64 -0.26
C VAL A 346 -8.91 14.13 -1.67
N GLY A 347 -7.66 13.77 -1.95
CA GLY A 347 -7.28 13.16 -3.24
C GLY A 347 -7.94 11.80 -3.51
N LEU A 348 -8.23 11.00 -2.47
CA LEU A 348 -9.01 9.77 -2.59
C LEU A 348 -10.49 10.06 -2.88
N GLY A 349 -11.10 11.02 -2.16
CA GLY A 349 -12.49 11.42 -2.35
C GLY A 349 -12.75 11.96 -3.76
N ALA A 350 -11.91 12.89 -4.23
CA ALA A 350 -11.97 13.42 -5.59
C ALA A 350 -11.76 12.31 -6.66
N ALA A 351 -10.85 11.37 -6.43
CA ALA A 351 -10.66 10.23 -7.32
C ALA A 351 -11.90 9.32 -7.37
N CYS A 352 -12.57 9.09 -6.24
CA CYS A 352 -13.84 8.35 -6.20
C CYS A 352 -14.98 9.08 -6.93
N GLU A 353 -15.09 10.40 -6.78
CA GLU A 353 -16.11 11.20 -7.47
C GLU A 353 -15.93 11.19 -8.99
N VAL A 354 -14.71 11.45 -9.48
CA VAL A 354 -14.41 11.36 -10.92
C VAL A 354 -14.60 9.93 -11.43
N ALA A 355 -14.26 8.92 -10.64
CA ALA A 355 -14.52 7.53 -11.02
C ALA A 355 -16.02 7.22 -11.10
N GLN A 356 -16.87 7.79 -10.23
CA GLN A 356 -18.32 7.62 -10.31
C GLN A 356 -18.92 8.24 -11.58
N GLN A 357 -18.39 9.37 -12.03
CA GLN A 357 -18.83 10.08 -13.24
C GLN A 357 -18.36 9.38 -14.52
N GLU A 358 -17.09 8.97 -14.57
CA GLU A 358 -16.45 8.48 -15.81
C GLU A 358 -16.50 6.95 -15.99
N MET A 359 -16.97 6.17 -14.99
CA MET A 359 -16.88 4.70 -15.01
C MET A 359 -17.40 4.06 -16.29
N GLU A 360 -18.57 4.48 -16.78
CA GLU A 360 -19.20 3.89 -17.96
C GLU A 360 -18.44 4.22 -19.24
N TYR A 361 -17.95 5.46 -19.36
CA TYR A 361 -17.15 5.92 -20.49
C TYR A 361 -15.79 5.20 -20.53
N ASP A 362 -15.07 5.20 -19.40
CA ASP A 362 -13.80 4.48 -19.26
C ASP A 362 -13.97 2.99 -19.53
N HIS A 363 -14.99 2.34 -18.98
CA HIS A 363 -15.22 0.91 -19.20
C HIS A 363 -15.46 0.59 -20.68
N LYS A 364 -16.30 1.36 -21.38
CA LYS A 364 -16.54 1.18 -22.82
C LYS A 364 -15.26 1.36 -23.65
N ARG A 365 -14.50 2.42 -23.38
CA ARG A 365 -13.27 2.75 -24.10
C ARG A 365 -12.16 1.73 -23.84
N ILE A 366 -11.95 1.33 -22.59
CA ILE A 366 -10.98 0.30 -22.19
C ILE A 366 -11.37 -1.06 -22.75
N SER A 367 -12.67 -1.41 -22.83
CA SER A 367 -13.14 -2.65 -23.48
C SER A 367 -12.74 -2.70 -24.96
N LYS A 368 -12.96 -1.61 -25.71
CA LYS A 368 -12.56 -1.51 -27.13
C LYS A 368 -11.05 -1.70 -27.31
N LEU A 369 -10.24 -1.06 -26.45
CA LEU A 369 -8.77 -1.16 -26.47
C LEU A 369 -8.29 -2.56 -26.09
N SER A 370 -8.94 -3.20 -25.13
CA SER A 370 -8.63 -4.55 -24.66
C SER A 370 -8.88 -5.60 -25.75
N GLU A 371 -10.06 -5.57 -26.36
CA GLU A 371 -10.43 -6.43 -27.49
C GLU A 371 -9.45 -6.25 -28.66
N ARG A 372 -9.10 -4.99 -28.98
CA ARG A 372 -8.12 -4.66 -30.03
C ARG A 372 -6.75 -5.27 -29.74
N LEU A 373 -6.26 -5.19 -28.51
CA LEU A 373 -4.98 -5.76 -28.10
C LEU A 373 -5.00 -7.30 -28.20
N ILE A 374 -6.00 -7.95 -27.59
CA ILE A 374 -6.13 -9.41 -27.52
C ILE A 374 -6.24 -10.01 -28.91
N GLN A 375 -7.22 -9.56 -29.71
CA GLN A 375 -7.46 -10.11 -31.05
C GLN A 375 -6.27 -9.91 -31.98
N ASN A 376 -5.63 -8.74 -31.95
CA ASN A 376 -4.51 -8.47 -32.85
C ASN A 376 -3.25 -9.29 -32.49
N ILE A 377 -3.01 -9.59 -31.21
CA ILE A 377 -1.92 -10.47 -30.79
C ILE A 377 -2.26 -11.93 -31.15
N MET A 378 -3.41 -12.45 -30.70
CA MET A 378 -3.76 -13.86 -30.85
C MET A 378 -3.98 -14.30 -32.31
N LYS A 379 -4.45 -13.41 -33.20
CA LYS A 379 -4.55 -13.73 -34.64
C LYS A 379 -3.19 -13.76 -35.36
N SER A 380 -2.15 -13.16 -34.78
CA SER A 380 -0.86 -12.90 -35.45
C SER A 380 0.28 -13.80 -34.94
N LEU A 381 0.05 -14.52 -33.85
CA LEU A 381 0.98 -15.40 -33.17
C LEU A 381 0.26 -16.70 -32.77
N PRO A 382 0.76 -17.88 -33.18
CA PRO A 382 0.27 -19.15 -32.63
C PRO A 382 0.70 -19.31 -31.17
N ASP A 383 0.07 -20.25 -30.46
CA ASP A 383 0.46 -20.64 -29.10
C ASP A 383 0.56 -19.46 -28.11
N VAL A 384 -0.45 -18.58 -28.17
CA VAL A 384 -0.70 -17.53 -27.18
C VAL A 384 -1.97 -17.89 -26.42
N VAL A 385 -1.91 -17.89 -25.09
CA VAL A 385 -3.02 -18.28 -24.21
C VAL A 385 -3.36 -17.11 -23.29
N MET A 386 -4.65 -16.77 -23.20
CA MET A 386 -5.13 -15.82 -22.19
C MET A 386 -5.30 -16.53 -20.84
N ASN A 387 -4.70 -15.97 -19.79
CA ASN A 387 -4.85 -16.48 -18.43
C ASN A 387 -6.07 -15.86 -17.76
N GLY A 388 -7.05 -16.69 -17.39
CA GLY A 388 -8.32 -16.29 -16.82
C GLY A 388 -9.51 -16.43 -17.78
N ASP A 389 -10.71 -16.27 -17.24
CA ASP A 389 -11.98 -16.28 -17.99
C ASP A 389 -12.11 -15.04 -18.90
N PRO A 390 -12.36 -15.17 -20.21
CA PRO A 390 -12.54 -14.01 -21.10
C PRO A 390 -13.91 -13.32 -20.95
N GLU A 391 -14.95 -14.00 -20.46
CA GLU A 391 -16.28 -13.41 -20.22
C GLU A 391 -16.35 -12.72 -18.85
N HIS A 392 -15.74 -13.34 -17.83
CA HIS A 392 -15.76 -12.88 -16.45
C HIS A 392 -14.50 -12.07 -16.08
N HIS A 393 -14.15 -11.07 -16.88
CA HIS A 393 -12.90 -10.30 -16.78
C HIS A 393 -13.10 -8.79 -16.61
N TYR A 394 -12.11 -8.11 -16.01
CA TYR A 394 -11.97 -6.66 -16.08
C TYR A 394 -11.01 -6.26 -17.23
N PRO A 395 -11.51 -5.63 -18.31
CA PRO A 395 -10.78 -5.48 -19.59
C PRO A 395 -9.45 -4.73 -19.49
N GLY A 396 -9.24 -3.91 -18.46
CA GLY A 396 -7.98 -3.17 -18.28
C GLY A 396 -6.82 -3.98 -17.67
N CYS A 397 -6.96 -5.29 -17.42
CA CYS A 397 -5.95 -6.13 -16.79
C CYS A 397 -5.76 -7.46 -17.54
N ILE A 398 -5.17 -7.41 -18.73
CA ILE A 398 -5.04 -8.54 -19.66
C ILE A 398 -3.77 -9.33 -19.31
N ASN A 399 -3.83 -10.66 -19.30
CA ASN A 399 -2.67 -11.51 -19.03
C ASN A 399 -2.56 -12.61 -20.09
N LEU A 400 -1.44 -12.63 -20.83
CA LEU A 400 -1.20 -13.57 -21.93
C LEU A 400 0.11 -14.33 -21.69
N SER A 401 0.08 -15.66 -21.83
CA SER A 401 1.27 -16.53 -21.92
C SER A 401 1.69 -16.68 -23.38
N PHE A 402 2.99 -16.55 -23.66
CA PHE A 402 3.57 -16.68 -24.99
C PHE A 402 4.45 -17.93 -25.06
N ALA A 403 3.89 -19.06 -25.49
CA ALA A 403 4.63 -20.33 -25.46
C ALA A 403 5.98 -20.22 -26.21
N TYR A 404 6.97 -20.97 -25.69
CA TYR A 404 8.34 -21.06 -26.23
C TYR A 404 9.16 -19.76 -26.16
N VAL A 405 8.71 -18.77 -25.38
CA VAL A 405 9.41 -17.51 -25.10
C VAL A 405 9.52 -17.29 -23.59
N GLU A 406 10.69 -16.88 -23.12
CA GLU A 406 10.89 -16.47 -21.73
C GLU A 406 10.34 -15.05 -21.49
N GLY A 407 9.53 -14.86 -20.45
CA GLY A 407 8.85 -13.59 -20.16
C GLY A 407 9.79 -12.44 -19.81
N GLU A 408 10.92 -12.70 -19.13
CA GLU A 408 11.93 -11.66 -18.86
C GLU A 408 12.59 -11.18 -20.15
N SER A 409 13.03 -12.10 -21.02
CA SER A 409 13.54 -11.78 -22.36
C SER A 409 12.53 -10.99 -23.21
N LEU A 410 11.23 -11.31 -23.13
CA LEU A 410 10.18 -10.55 -23.81
C LEU A 410 9.97 -9.14 -23.21
N LEU A 411 10.00 -9.01 -21.88
CA LEU A 411 9.91 -7.71 -21.20
C LEU A 411 11.12 -6.81 -21.51
N MET A 412 12.33 -7.38 -21.57
CA MET A 412 13.55 -6.68 -21.99
C MET A 412 13.52 -6.27 -23.47
N ALA A 413 12.89 -7.07 -24.33
CA ALA A 413 12.69 -6.70 -25.73
C ALA A 413 11.68 -5.55 -25.86
N LEU A 414 10.60 -5.57 -25.06
CA LEU A 414 9.56 -4.53 -24.96
C LEU A 414 9.99 -3.32 -24.09
N LYS A 415 11.28 -2.95 -24.11
CA LYS A 415 11.87 -1.86 -23.31
C LYS A 415 11.15 -0.50 -23.41
N ASP A 416 10.48 -0.26 -24.53
CA ASP A 416 9.78 1.00 -24.82
C ASP A 416 8.30 0.97 -24.33
N VAL A 417 7.87 -0.12 -23.67
CA VAL A 417 6.52 -0.30 -23.10
C VAL A 417 6.60 -0.77 -21.64
N ALA A 418 6.03 0.00 -20.71
CA ALA A 418 6.07 -0.32 -19.29
C ALA A 418 5.07 -1.44 -18.90
N LEU A 419 5.55 -2.69 -18.84
CA LEU A 419 4.76 -3.90 -18.56
C LEU A 419 5.25 -4.64 -17.31
N SER A 420 4.66 -5.82 -17.03
CA SER A 420 5.03 -6.68 -15.90
C SER A 420 4.75 -8.16 -16.21
N SER A 421 5.67 -9.06 -15.89
CA SER A 421 5.51 -10.52 -16.02
C SER A 421 4.72 -11.19 -14.88
N GLY A 422 4.38 -10.44 -13.83
CA GLY A 422 3.56 -10.91 -12.70
C GLY A 422 3.01 -9.75 -11.88
N SER A 423 2.72 -9.98 -10.60
CA SER A 423 2.40 -8.88 -9.69
C SER A 423 3.56 -7.86 -9.64
N ALA A 424 3.25 -6.56 -9.74
CA ALA A 424 4.26 -5.50 -9.62
C ALA A 424 4.90 -5.42 -8.21
N CYS A 425 4.36 -6.16 -7.24
CA CYS A 425 4.91 -6.28 -5.89
C CYS A 425 5.89 -7.46 -5.74
N THR A 426 6.04 -8.29 -6.78
CA THR A 426 6.92 -9.48 -6.80
C THR A 426 7.89 -9.46 -7.99
N SER A 427 8.03 -8.35 -8.71
CA SER A 427 8.90 -8.21 -9.89
C SER A 427 10.42 -8.24 -9.61
N ALA A 428 10.82 -8.75 -8.44
CA ALA A 428 12.22 -8.93 -8.01
C ALA A 428 12.50 -10.37 -7.53
N SER A 429 11.52 -11.28 -7.62
CA SER A 429 11.68 -12.71 -7.32
C SER A 429 11.56 -13.52 -8.60
N LEU A 430 12.52 -14.43 -8.84
CA LEU A 430 12.55 -15.33 -10.00
C LEU A 430 11.44 -16.42 -9.97
N GLU A 431 10.68 -16.54 -8.87
CA GLU A 431 9.64 -17.56 -8.74
C GLU A 431 8.45 -17.30 -9.68
N PRO A 432 7.88 -18.35 -10.32
CA PRO A 432 6.70 -18.21 -11.17
C PRO A 432 5.48 -17.71 -10.38
N SER A 433 4.57 -17.01 -11.06
CA SER A 433 3.37 -16.46 -10.42
C SER A 433 2.55 -17.56 -9.74
N TYR A 434 2.36 -17.38 -8.43
CA TYR A 434 1.53 -18.27 -7.62
C TYR A 434 0.05 -18.24 -8.05
N VAL A 435 -0.40 -17.17 -8.72
CA VAL A 435 -1.76 -17.08 -9.30
C VAL A 435 -1.86 -17.96 -10.55
N LEU A 436 -0.86 -17.91 -11.44
CA LEU A 436 -0.82 -18.76 -12.63
C LEU A 436 -0.69 -20.25 -12.28
N ARG A 437 0.13 -20.57 -11.26
CA ARG A 437 0.21 -21.92 -10.71
C ARG A 437 -1.12 -22.39 -10.09
N ALA A 438 -1.88 -21.50 -9.46
CA ALA A 438 -3.18 -21.84 -8.85
C ALA A 438 -4.30 -22.12 -9.87
N ILE A 439 -4.24 -21.53 -11.08
CA ILE A 439 -5.13 -21.91 -12.20
C ILE A 439 -4.63 -23.13 -13.00
N GLY A 440 -3.50 -23.71 -12.61
CA GLY A 440 -2.93 -24.90 -13.25
C GLY A 440 -2.25 -24.63 -14.60
N THR A 441 -1.66 -23.44 -14.78
CA THR A 441 -0.75 -23.15 -15.89
C THR A 441 0.56 -23.92 -15.69
N ASP A 442 1.05 -24.60 -16.75
CA ASP A 442 2.36 -25.29 -16.76
C ASP A 442 3.48 -24.28 -16.40
N GLU A 443 4.51 -24.72 -15.68
CA GLU A 443 5.53 -23.82 -15.08
C GLU A 443 6.26 -22.95 -16.12
N ASP A 444 6.67 -23.54 -17.24
CA ASP A 444 7.26 -22.85 -18.39
C ASP A 444 6.34 -21.75 -18.95
N LEU A 445 5.03 -22.03 -19.03
CA LEU A 445 4.03 -21.06 -19.49
C LEU A 445 3.83 -19.93 -18.47
N ALA A 446 3.90 -20.23 -17.18
CA ALA A 446 3.84 -19.21 -16.13
C ALA A 446 5.03 -18.22 -16.22
N HIS A 447 6.23 -18.71 -16.55
CA HIS A 447 7.40 -17.87 -16.84
C HIS A 447 7.29 -17.08 -18.17
N SER A 448 6.51 -17.56 -19.13
CA SER A 448 6.26 -16.89 -20.43
C SER A 448 5.19 -15.78 -20.42
N SER A 449 4.66 -15.43 -19.23
CA SER A 449 3.44 -14.62 -19.11
C SER A 449 3.71 -13.12 -18.96
N ILE A 450 2.91 -12.31 -19.65
CA ILE A 450 2.96 -10.83 -19.56
C ILE A 450 1.56 -10.30 -19.24
N ARG A 451 1.50 -9.40 -18.27
CA ARG A 451 0.30 -8.64 -17.91
C ARG A 451 0.36 -7.22 -18.50
N PHE A 452 -0.63 -6.91 -19.34
CA PHE A 452 -0.86 -5.61 -19.96
C PHE A 452 -1.91 -4.83 -19.17
N GLY A 453 -1.60 -3.59 -18.79
CA GLY A 453 -2.51 -2.69 -18.09
C GLY A 453 -3.03 -1.60 -19.02
N ILE A 454 -4.34 -1.51 -19.21
CA ILE A 454 -5.00 -0.46 -19.99
C ILE A 454 -5.80 0.44 -19.04
N GLY A 455 -5.67 1.76 -19.19
CA GLY A 455 -6.32 2.73 -18.32
C GLY A 455 -6.86 3.97 -19.03
N ARG A 456 -7.32 4.95 -18.24
CA ARG A 456 -7.93 6.22 -18.68
C ARG A 456 -7.15 6.96 -19.76
N PHE A 457 -5.82 6.93 -19.69
CA PHE A 457 -4.94 7.69 -20.60
C PHE A 457 -4.40 6.88 -21.77
N THR A 458 -4.60 5.55 -21.79
CA THR A 458 -4.08 4.68 -22.86
C THR A 458 -4.79 4.96 -24.18
N THR A 459 -4.05 5.15 -25.28
CA THR A 459 -4.64 5.47 -26.60
C THR A 459 -4.72 4.28 -27.57
N GLU A 460 -5.39 4.44 -28.71
CA GLU A 460 -5.42 3.39 -29.77
C GLU A 460 -4.04 3.21 -30.41
N GLU A 461 -3.28 4.29 -30.56
CA GLU A 461 -1.92 4.31 -31.12
C GLU A 461 -0.92 3.59 -30.21
N GLU A 462 -1.02 3.77 -28.89
CA GLU A 462 -0.19 3.05 -27.91
C GLU A 462 -0.49 1.55 -27.91
N VAL A 463 -1.76 1.16 -28.07
CA VAL A 463 -2.16 -0.25 -28.22
C VAL A 463 -1.61 -0.82 -29.51
N ASP A 464 -1.74 -0.12 -30.63
CA ASP A 464 -1.21 -0.59 -31.92
C ASP A 464 0.31 -0.75 -31.93
N TYR A 465 1.03 0.22 -31.35
CA TYR A 465 2.47 0.13 -31.17
C TYR A 465 2.86 -1.07 -30.28
N THR A 466 2.16 -1.26 -29.17
CA THR A 466 2.41 -2.38 -28.25
C THR A 466 2.17 -3.73 -28.91
N VAL A 467 1.09 -3.85 -29.69
CA VAL A 467 0.76 -5.03 -30.49
C VAL A 467 1.85 -5.31 -31.53
N GLU A 468 2.25 -4.30 -32.31
CA GLU A 468 3.29 -4.44 -33.34
C GLU A 468 4.61 -4.93 -32.74
N LYS A 469 5.07 -4.30 -31.65
CA LYS A 469 6.33 -4.66 -30.98
C LYS A 469 6.24 -6.02 -30.31
N CYS A 470 5.12 -6.38 -29.70
CA CYS A 470 4.91 -7.71 -29.12
C CYS A 470 5.03 -8.79 -30.21
N ILE A 471 4.36 -8.64 -31.35
CA ILE A 471 4.43 -9.59 -32.47
C ILE A 471 5.85 -9.70 -33.04
N GLN A 472 6.55 -8.57 -33.24
CA GLN A 472 7.93 -8.55 -33.73
C GLN A 472 8.89 -9.27 -32.77
N HIS A 473 8.80 -8.99 -31.46
CA HIS A 473 9.73 -9.53 -30.48
C HIS A 473 9.45 -10.99 -30.13
N VAL A 474 8.17 -11.42 -30.05
CA VAL A 474 7.83 -12.85 -29.86
C VAL A 474 8.36 -13.70 -31.01
N LYS A 475 8.20 -13.27 -32.27
CA LYS A 475 8.74 -14.00 -33.43
C LYS A 475 10.27 -14.13 -33.36
N ARG A 476 10.97 -13.00 -33.13
CA ARG A 476 12.44 -13.00 -33.00
C ARG A 476 12.94 -13.85 -31.83
N LEU A 477 12.22 -13.89 -30.71
CA LEU A 477 12.61 -14.73 -29.56
C LEU A 477 12.34 -16.22 -29.85
N ARG A 478 11.27 -16.56 -30.57
CA ARG A 478 11.03 -17.93 -31.05
C ARG A 478 12.07 -18.42 -32.06
N GLU A 479 12.54 -17.55 -32.96
CA GLU A 479 13.66 -17.83 -33.88
C GLU A 479 14.98 -18.17 -33.15
N MET A 480 15.12 -17.75 -31.88
CA MET A 480 16.28 -18.04 -31.02
C MET A 480 16.00 -19.14 -29.99
N SER A 481 14.81 -19.73 -29.97
CA SER A 481 14.34 -20.64 -28.92
C SER A 481 14.49 -22.11 -29.35
N PRO A 482 15.32 -22.92 -28.67
CA PRO A 482 15.45 -24.34 -29.01
C PRO A 482 14.15 -25.12 -28.76
N LEU A 483 13.30 -24.66 -27.82
CA LEU A 483 11.98 -25.24 -27.59
C LEU A 483 11.03 -25.03 -28.77
N TRP A 484 11.17 -23.91 -29.49
CA TRP A 484 10.40 -23.64 -30.70
C TRP A 484 10.87 -24.48 -31.88
N GLU A 485 12.19 -24.58 -32.09
CA GLU A 485 12.80 -25.44 -33.11
C GLU A 485 12.33 -26.89 -32.97
N MET A 486 12.40 -27.45 -31.75
CA MET A 486 11.92 -28.81 -31.46
C MET A 486 10.43 -29.01 -31.79
N VAL A 487 9.58 -28.03 -31.52
CA VAL A 487 8.13 -28.13 -31.82
C VAL A 487 7.85 -27.97 -33.31
N GLN A 488 8.62 -27.16 -34.05
CA GLN A 488 8.53 -27.10 -35.51
C GLN A 488 8.96 -28.41 -36.18
N ASP A 489 9.95 -29.11 -35.60
CA ASP A 489 10.36 -30.46 -36.00
C ASP A 489 9.36 -31.57 -35.57
N GLY A 490 8.28 -31.22 -34.88
CA GLY A 490 7.24 -32.15 -34.44
C GLY A 490 7.58 -32.98 -33.19
N ILE A 491 8.58 -32.55 -32.41
CA ILE A 491 8.99 -33.22 -31.16
C ILE A 491 8.05 -32.79 -30.02
N ASP A 492 7.43 -33.77 -29.35
CA ASP A 492 6.69 -33.52 -28.11
C ASP A 492 7.67 -33.22 -26.97
N LEU A 493 7.66 -31.98 -26.47
CA LEU A 493 8.50 -31.53 -25.35
C LEU A 493 8.25 -32.33 -24.07
N LYS A 494 7.06 -32.94 -23.90
CA LYS A 494 6.73 -33.79 -22.74
C LYS A 494 7.35 -35.20 -22.81
N SER A 495 7.90 -35.59 -23.98
CA SER A 495 8.68 -36.82 -24.16
C SER A 495 10.16 -36.68 -23.78
N ILE A 496 10.65 -35.43 -23.64
CA ILE A 496 12.06 -35.13 -23.35
C ILE A 496 12.34 -35.30 -21.86
N LYS A 497 13.40 -36.04 -21.52
CA LYS A 497 13.91 -36.13 -20.15
C LYS A 497 14.84 -34.96 -19.84
N TRP A 498 14.26 -33.88 -19.33
CA TRP A 498 15.01 -32.73 -18.83
C TRP A 498 15.82 -33.09 -17.58
N THR A 499 17.06 -32.58 -17.49
CA THR A 499 17.89 -32.70 -16.29
C THR A 499 17.37 -31.74 -15.23
N GLN A 500 16.78 -32.26 -14.14
CA GLN A 500 16.46 -31.45 -12.98
C GLN A 500 17.74 -30.93 -12.33
N HIS A 501 17.78 -29.63 -12.04
CA HIS A 501 18.86 -28.94 -11.31
C HIS A 501 18.45 -28.66 -9.86
#